data_AF-A0A453E4C3-F1
#
_entry.id   AF-A0A453E4C3-F1
#
_cell.length_a   1.000
_cell.length_b   1.000
_cell.length_c   1.000
_cell.angle_alpha   90.00
_cell.angle_beta   90.00
_cell.angle_gamma   90.00
#
_symmetry.space_group_name_H-M   'P 1'
#
loop_
_entity.id
_entity.type
_entity.pdbx_description
1 polymer ?
#
loop_
_entity_poly.entity_id
_entity_poly.type
_entity_poly.pdbx_seq_one_letter_code
_entity_poly.pdbx_strand_id
1 'polypeptide(L)'
;MTKVSSHFVRGNDPKKFASMLVNFMGKCYPGEDDTAIARSVLMYLSLGNLRDANLLMDGMKEQLKSADLELPKTDLIEFIKYLLQTLERDAYPLFRTLRQKYRTSTDRDSVFEEIIWKSL
;
A
#
# COMPACT_ATOMS: atom_id res chain seq x y z
N MET A 1 -3.51 -11.96 -8.12
CA MET A 1 -3.28 -10.52 -8.42
C MET A 1 -1.83 -10.14 -8.73
N THR A 2 -0.81 -10.91 -8.34
CA THR A 2 0.62 -10.51 -8.40
C THR A 2 1.15 -10.14 -9.80
N LYS A 3 0.68 -10.79 -10.88
CA LYS A 3 1.15 -10.51 -12.25
C LYS A 3 0.61 -9.20 -12.84
N VAL A 4 -0.59 -8.76 -12.47
CA VAL A 4 -1.17 -7.52 -13.01
C VAL A 4 -0.55 -6.31 -12.30
N SER A 5 -0.39 -6.40 -10.99
CA SER A 5 0.28 -5.37 -10.17
C SER A 5 1.72 -5.10 -10.63
N SER A 6 2.46 -6.12 -11.09
CA SER A 6 3.83 -5.92 -11.57
C SER A 6 3.91 -5.14 -12.89
N HIS A 7 2.90 -5.24 -13.76
CA HIS A 7 2.83 -4.45 -14.99
C HIS A 7 2.53 -2.98 -14.73
N PHE A 8 1.64 -2.66 -13.79
CA PHE A 8 1.36 -1.27 -13.41
C PHE A 8 2.57 -0.60 -12.74
N VAL A 9 3.20 -1.32 -11.82
CA VAL A 9 4.38 -0.82 -11.10
C VAL A 9 5.55 -0.58 -12.06
N ARG A 10 5.73 -1.42 -13.09
CA ARG A 10 6.74 -1.22 -14.14
C ARG A 10 6.32 -0.21 -15.22
N GLY A 11 5.01 -0.01 -15.41
CA GLY A 11 4.42 0.89 -16.39
C GLY A 11 4.37 2.37 -15.96
N ASN A 12 4.78 2.68 -14.72
CA ASN A 12 4.93 4.04 -14.19
C ASN A 12 3.65 4.90 -14.25
N ASP A 13 2.48 4.28 -14.04
CA ASP A 13 1.17 4.96 -14.02
C ASP A 13 0.40 4.67 -12.73
N PRO A 14 0.81 5.27 -11.59
CA PRO A 14 0.17 5.04 -10.28
C PRO A 14 -1.29 5.48 -10.25
N LYS A 15 -1.71 6.40 -11.12
CA LYS A 15 -3.11 6.86 -11.19
C LYS A 15 -4.03 5.81 -11.80
N LYS A 16 -3.64 5.21 -12.92
CA LYS A 16 -4.41 4.07 -13.48
C LYS A 16 -4.44 2.89 -12.53
N PHE A 17 -3.34 2.66 -11.81
CA PHE A 17 -3.32 1.59 -10.81
C PHE A 17 -4.25 1.89 -9.64
N ALA A 18 -4.30 3.13 -9.15
CA ALA A 18 -5.28 3.56 -8.14
C ALA A 18 -6.72 3.31 -8.61
N SER A 19 -7.05 3.68 -9.85
CA SER A 19 -8.37 3.41 -10.43
C SER A 19 -8.69 1.92 -10.52
N MET A 20 -7.71 1.11 -10.90
CA MET A 20 -7.88 -0.34 -10.88
C MET A 20 -8.21 -0.83 -9.46
N LEU A 21 -7.44 -0.45 -8.45
CA LEU A 21 -7.68 -0.88 -7.07
C LEU A 21 -9.06 -0.45 -6.57
N VAL A 22 -9.45 0.81 -6.74
CA VAL A 22 -10.78 1.31 -6.36
C VAL A 22 -11.89 0.54 -7.07
N ASN A 23 -11.71 0.20 -8.36
CA ASN A 23 -12.70 -0.57 -9.12
C ASN A 23 -12.88 -2.01 -8.62
N PHE A 24 -11.88 -2.57 -7.92
CA PHE A 24 -11.94 -3.92 -7.34
C PHE A 24 -12.33 -3.93 -5.86
N MET A 25 -12.24 -2.80 -5.16
CA MET A 25 -12.69 -2.70 -3.77
C MET A 25 -14.16 -3.12 -3.63
N GLY A 26 -14.46 -3.89 -2.59
CA GLY A 26 -15.78 -4.46 -2.35
C GLY A 26 -16.21 -5.58 -3.32
N LYS A 27 -15.39 -5.90 -4.33
CA LYS A 27 -15.58 -7.06 -5.23
C LYS A 27 -14.66 -8.23 -4.87
N CYS A 28 -13.65 -8.00 -4.03
CA CYS A 28 -12.77 -9.03 -3.49
C CYS A 28 -13.39 -9.72 -2.26
N TYR A 29 -12.74 -10.78 -1.76
CA TYR A 29 -13.19 -11.41 -0.52
C TYR A 29 -13.06 -10.43 0.66
N PRO A 30 -13.92 -10.53 1.70
CA PRO A 30 -13.82 -9.69 2.88
C PRO A 30 -12.40 -9.71 3.48
N GLY A 31 -11.79 -8.53 3.64
CA GLY A 31 -10.42 -8.40 4.15
C GLY A 31 -9.31 -8.54 3.11
N GLU A 32 -9.62 -8.66 1.82
CA GLU A 32 -8.61 -8.62 0.76
C GLU A 32 -8.30 -7.21 0.26
N ASP A 33 -9.22 -6.26 0.44
CA ASP A 33 -9.07 -4.89 -0.05
C ASP A 33 -7.84 -4.19 0.56
N ASP A 34 -7.67 -4.28 1.87
CA ASP A 34 -6.51 -3.68 2.55
C ASP A 34 -5.20 -4.40 2.18
N THR A 35 -5.25 -5.71 2.03
CA THR A 35 -4.12 -6.54 1.60
C THR A 35 -3.67 -6.18 0.18
N ALA A 36 -4.61 -5.98 -0.75
CA ALA A 36 -4.32 -5.58 -2.12
C ALA A 36 -3.70 -4.17 -2.19
N ILE A 37 -4.23 -3.23 -1.41
CA ILE A 37 -3.69 -1.87 -1.30
C ILE A 37 -2.27 -1.90 -0.72
N ALA A 38 -2.08 -2.58 0.42
CA ALA A 38 -0.80 -2.69 1.09
C ALA A 38 0.27 -3.31 0.20
N ARG A 39 -0.06 -4.41 -0.49
CA ARG A 39 0.85 -5.06 -1.44
C ARG A 39 1.27 -4.11 -2.55
N SER A 40 0.32 -3.35 -3.10
CA SER A 40 0.56 -2.43 -4.20
C SER A 40 1.51 -1.29 -3.82
N VAL A 41 1.34 -0.72 -2.61
CA VAL A 41 2.26 0.28 -2.06
C VAL A 41 3.65 -0.32 -1.83
N LEU A 42 3.73 -1.47 -1.15
CA LEU A 42 4.99 -2.12 -0.85
C LEU A 42 5.76 -2.49 -2.13
N MET A 43 5.06 -2.90 -3.20
CA MET A 43 5.70 -3.17 -4.51
C MET A 43 6.44 -1.94 -5.07
N TYR A 44 5.85 -0.74 -5.01
CA TYR A 44 6.55 0.49 -5.41
C TYR A 44 7.76 0.77 -4.51
N LEU A 45 7.61 0.60 -3.19
CA LEU A 45 8.69 0.81 -2.23
C LEU A 45 9.87 -0.13 -2.47
N SER A 46 9.63 -1.40 -2.82
CA SER A 46 10.71 -2.35 -3.15
C SER A 46 11.50 -2.03 -4.41
N LEU A 47 11.00 -1.10 -5.23
CA LEU A 47 11.72 -0.56 -6.38
C LEU A 47 12.38 0.80 -6.08
N GLY A 48 12.38 1.22 -4.81
CA GLY A 48 12.85 2.55 -4.40
C GLY A 48 11.95 3.70 -4.86
N ASN A 49 10.72 3.41 -5.31
CA ASN A 49 9.83 4.41 -5.89
C ASN A 49 8.81 4.93 -4.85
N LEU A 50 9.32 5.68 -3.85
CA LEU A 50 8.49 6.31 -2.82
C LEU A 50 7.49 7.32 -3.40
N ARG A 51 7.88 8.03 -4.47
CA ARG A 51 7.02 9.01 -5.14
C ARG A 51 5.74 8.36 -5.66
N ASP A 52 5.85 7.27 -6.41
CA ASP A 52 4.67 6.63 -7.00
C ASP A 52 3.86 5.86 -5.96
N ALA A 53 4.51 5.34 -4.90
CA ALA A 53 3.81 4.77 -3.76
C ALA A 53 2.86 5.78 -3.09
N ASN A 54 3.31 7.03 -2.93
CA ASN A 54 2.47 8.12 -2.43
C ASN A 54 1.40 8.54 -3.43
N LEU A 55 1.75 8.71 -4.72
CA LEU A 55 0.79 9.07 -5.76
C LEU A 55 -0.34 8.03 -5.91
N LEU A 56 -0.04 6.74 -5.70
CA LEU A 56 -1.05 5.67 -5.67
C LEU A 56 -2.05 5.92 -4.53
N MET A 57 -1.56 6.14 -3.31
CA MET A 57 -2.42 6.37 -2.14
C MET A 57 -3.25 7.63 -2.27
N ASP A 58 -2.69 8.71 -2.79
CA ASP A 58 -3.42 9.96 -2.99
C ASP A 58 -4.46 9.85 -4.09
N GLY A 59 -4.11 9.21 -5.22
CA GLY A 59 -5.05 8.92 -6.30
C GLY A 59 -6.23 8.05 -5.86
N MET A 60 -6.00 7.10 -4.94
CA MET A 60 -7.09 6.32 -4.34
C MET A 60 -7.99 7.19 -3.45
N LYS A 61 -7.42 8.02 -2.57
CA LYS A 61 -8.19 8.92 -1.69
C LYS A 61 -9.07 9.89 -2.50
N GLU A 62 -8.55 10.47 -3.57
CA GLU A 62 -9.28 11.39 -4.45
C GLU A 62 -10.49 10.70 -5.11
N GLN A 63 -10.29 9.49 -5.63
CA GLN A 63 -11.34 8.72 -6.31
C GLN A 63 -12.40 8.22 -5.33
N LEU A 64 -12.01 7.73 -4.15
CA LEU A 64 -12.94 7.28 -3.12
C LEU A 64 -13.78 8.45 -2.59
N LYS A 65 -13.15 9.62 -2.35
CA LYS A 65 -13.88 10.84 -1.95
C LYS A 65 -14.91 11.27 -2.99
N SER A 66 -14.59 11.13 -4.28
CA SER A 66 -15.53 11.46 -5.37
C SER A 66 -16.72 10.49 -5.44
N ALA A 67 -16.57 9.28 -4.90
CA ALA A 67 -17.59 8.24 -4.82
C ALA A 67 -18.32 8.17 -3.46
N ASP A 68 -18.05 9.10 -2.54
CA ASP A 68 -18.52 9.07 -1.14
C ASP A 68 -18.15 7.78 -0.39
N LEU A 69 -16.96 7.26 -0.68
CA LEU A 69 -16.36 6.08 -0.05
C LEU A 69 -15.08 6.45 0.68
N GLU A 70 -14.65 5.58 1.60
CA GLU A 70 -13.40 5.74 2.34
C GLU A 70 -12.49 4.52 2.16
N LEU A 71 -11.19 4.72 2.42
CA LEU A 71 -10.24 3.60 2.52
C LEU A 71 -10.65 2.67 3.69
N PRO A 72 -10.34 1.36 3.61
CA PRO A 72 -10.58 0.46 4.71
C PRO A 72 -9.93 0.96 6.00
N LYS A 73 -10.71 1.02 7.09
CA LYS A 73 -10.22 1.42 8.43
C LYS A 73 -9.62 0.20 9.13
N THR A 74 -8.48 -0.26 8.63
CA THR A 74 -7.76 -1.41 9.19
C THR A 74 -6.36 -1.02 9.65
N ASP A 75 -5.83 -1.78 10.62
CA ASP A 75 -4.46 -1.62 11.13
C ASP A 75 -3.42 -1.71 10.02
N LEU A 76 -3.67 -2.53 8.98
CA LEU A 76 -2.77 -2.66 7.84
C LEU A 76 -2.73 -1.38 6.99
N ILE A 77 -3.89 -0.75 6.74
CA ILE A 77 -3.93 0.55 6.05
C ILE A 77 -3.28 1.64 6.90
N GLU A 78 -3.47 1.61 8.22
CA GLU A 78 -2.83 2.57 9.12
C GLU A 78 -1.31 2.43 9.13
N PHE A 79 -0.81 1.19 9.19
CA PHE A 79 0.62 0.87 9.04
C PHE A 79 1.18 1.45 7.75
N ILE A 80 0.50 1.24 6.61
CA ILE A 80 0.95 1.75 5.31
C ILE A 80 1.02 3.28 5.28
N LYS A 81 0.02 3.97 5.86
CA LYS A 81 0.04 5.44 5.97
C LYS A 81 1.24 5.93 6.77
N TYR A 82 1.50 5.34 7.94
CA TYR A 82 2.65 5.74 8.77
C TYR A 82 3.99 5.34 8.14
N LEU A 83 4.05 4.22 7.44
CA LEU A 83 5.25 3.78 6.73
C LEU A 83 5.65 4.82 5.68
N LEU A 84 4.73 5.24 4.82
CA LEU A 84 4.99 6.27 3.81
C LEU A 84 5.44 7.58 4.46
N GLN A 85 4.73 8.06 5.49
CA GLN A 85 5.10 9.27 6.23
C GLN A 85 6.49 9.20 6.89
N THR A 86 6.89 8.00 7.34
CA THR A 86 8.20 7.75 7.95
C THR A 86 9.30 7.81 6.91
N LEU A 87 9.08 7.20 5.75
CA LEU A 87 10.03 7.20 4.64
C LEU A 87 10.21 8.59 4.04
N GLU A 88 9.14 9.40 3.94
CA GLU A 88 9.23 10.80 3.48
C GLU A 88 10.08 11.71 4.37
N ARG A 89 10.21 11.37 5.66
CA ARG A 89 10.91 12.18 6.67
C ARG A 89 12.29 11.64 7.01
N ASP A 90 12.75 10.60 6.31
CA ASP A 90 13.97 9.84 6.63
C ASP A 90 14.04 9.39 8.11
N ALA A 91 12.88 9.14 8.72
CA ALA A 91 12.76 8.86 10.14
C ALA A 91 12.92 7.36 10.45
N TYR A 92 14.01 6.75 9.96
CA TYR A 92 14.25 5.30 10.05
C TYR A 92 14.10 4.68 11.47
N PRO A 93 14.45 5.36 12.58
CA PRO A 93 14.21 4.83 13.92
C PRO A 93 12.73 4.51 14.21
N LEU A 94 11.78 5.22 13.58
CA LEU A 94 10.35 4.98 13.73
C LEU A 94 9.89 3.72 13.00
N PHE A 95 10.59 3.29 11.96
CA PHE A 95 10.24 2.09 11.21
C PHE A 95 10.20 0.84 12.10
N ARG A 96 11.20 0.68 12.98
CA ARG A 96 11.28 -0.44 13.93
C ARG A 96 10.07 -0.48 14.87
N THR A 97 9.65 0.69 15.34
CA THR A 97 8.49 0.86 16.23
C THR A 97 7.20 0.52 15.49
N LEU A 98 7.05 1.00 14.25
CA LEU A 98 5.89 0.68 13.41
C LEU A 98 5.77 -0.82 13.16
N ARG A 99 6.87 -1.49 12.79
CA ARG A 99 6.85 -2.94 12.54
C ARG A 99 6.49 -3.75 13.78
N GLN A 100 6.98 -3.35 14.96
CA GLN A 100 6.60 -4.00 16.21
C GLN A 100 5.12 -3.79 16.54
N LYS A 101 4.62 -2.58 16.38
CA LYS A 101 3.23 -2.22 16.71
C LYS A 101 2.21 -2.91 15.80
N TYR A 102 2.50 -3.01 14.50
CA TYR A 102 1.56 -3.53 13.50
C TYR A 102 1.86 -4.97 13.06
N ARG A 103 2.68 -5.70 13.83
CA ARG A 103 3.15 -7.06 13.48
C ARG A 103 2.03 -8.02 13.11
N THR A 104 0.95 -8.04 13.87
CA THR A 104 -0.20 -8.93 13.64
C THR A 104 -0.95 -8.65 12.33
N SER A 105 -0.83 -7.44 11.80
CA SER A 105 -1.43 -7.03 10.53
C SER A 105 -0.50 -7.31 9.35
N THR A 106 0.81 -7.19 9.56
CA THR A 106 1.83 -7.47 8.53
C THR A 106 2.13 -8.96 8.37
N ASP A 107 1.97 -9.77 9.43
CA ASP A 107 2.21 -11.22 9.39
C ASP A 107 1.10 -12.00 8.64
N ARG A 108 0.02 -11.32 8.23
CA ARG A 108 -1.11 -11.92 7.50
C ARG A 108 -0.74 -12.43 6.11
N ASP A 109 0.30 -11.87 5.50
CA ASP A 109 0.74 -12.21 4.15
C ASP A 109 2.27 -12.25 4.11
N SER A 110 2.84 -13.43 3.88
CA SER A 110 4.31 -13.63 3.86
C SER A 110 5.01 -12.79 2.79
N VAL A 111 4.28 -12.35 1.76
CA VAL A 111 4.78 -11.45 0.72
C VAL A 111 5.12 -10.08 1.32
N PHE A 112 4.44 -9.62 2.36
CA PHE A 112 4.75 -8.34 2.99
C PHE A 112 6.13 -8.34 3.63
N GLU A 113 6.46 -9.40 4.36
CA GLU A 113 7.79 -9.55 4.94
C GLU A 113 8.87 -9.53 3.87
N GLU A 114 8.71 -10.31 2.78
CA GLU A 114 9.66 -10.32 1.67
C GLU A 114 9.86 -8.93 1.04
N ILE A 115 8.77 -8.19 0.80
CA ILE A 115 8.82 -6.89 0.14
C ILE A 115 9.36 -5.80 1.08
N ILE A 116 9.00 -5.83 2.37
CA ILE A 116 9.50 -4.90 3.39
C ILE A 116 11.03 -5.01 3.51
N TRP A 117 11.57 -6.24 3.53
CA TRP A 117 13.02 -6.44 3.57
C TRP A 117 13.76 -5.92 2.33
N LYS A 118 13.09 -5.85 1.18
CA LYS A 118 13.65 -5.27 -0.05
C LYS A 118 13.55 -3.75 -0.12
N SER A 119 12.67 -3.15 0.68
CA SER A 119 12.34 -1.72 0.63
C SER A 119 13.17 -0.87 1.62
N LEU A 120 14.02 -1.51 2.43
CA LEU A 120 14.84 -0.92 3.50
C LEU A 120 16.30 -1.28 3.30
#